data_AF-A0A6G0WCZ4-F1
#
_entry.id   AF-A0A6G0WCZ4-F1
#
_cell.length_a   1.000
_cell.length_b   1.000
_cell.length_c   1.000
_cell.angle_alpha   90.00
_cell.angle_beta   90.00
_cell.angle_gamma   90.00
#
_symmetry.space_group_name_H-M   'P 1'
#
loop_
_entity.id
_entity.type
_entity.pdbx_description
1 polymer ?
#
loop_
_entity_poly.entity_id
_entity_poly.type
_entity_poly.pdbx_seq_one_letter_code
_entity_poly.pdbx_strand_id
1 'polypeptide(L)'
;MFVVKDLRKIPDIVRDDNDTREQLRLGRRAAEFQGDLSILCTPSNVAAFSKLQKLSLYDNNLHSIEVGRCPIIRRVFTLGLF
;
A
#
# COMPACT_ATOMS: atom_id res chain seq x y z
N MET A 1 2.71 20.37 4.00
CA MET A 1 2.32 18.94 3.99
C MET A 1 3.13 18.24 2.90
N PHE A 2 4.28 17.67 3.28
CA PHE A 2 5.19 17.05 2.32
C PHE A 2 4.82 15.58 2.20
N VAL A 3 4.38 15.19 1.00
CA VAL A 3 4.14 13.78 0.71
C VAL A 3 5.49 13.13 0.47
N VAL A 4 6.09 12.61 1.55
CA VAL A 4 7.37 11.91 1.50
C VAL A 4 7.17 10.64 0.67
N LYS A 5 7.86 10.56 -0.47
CA LYS A 5 7.93 9.35 -1.27
C LYS A 5 8.73 8.34 -0.45
N ASP A 6 8.08 7.27 0.01
CA ASP A 6 8.81 6.22 0.72
C ASP A 6 9.71 5.49 -0.27
N LEU A 7 11.01 5.43 0.05
CA LEU A 7 12.04 4.76 -0.75
C LEU A 7 12.34 3.35 -0.22
N ARG A 8 11.83 2.99 0.96
CA ARG A 8 12.01 1.67 1.59
C ARG A 8 11.15 0.62 0.89
N LYS A 9 11.52 -0.65 0.92
CA LYS A 9 10.70 -1.74 0.34
C LYS A 9 9.46 -1.99 1.21
N ILE A 10 8.43 -2.60 0.66
CA ILE A 10 7.20 -2.93 1.43
C ILE A 10 7.51 -3.67 2.73
N PRO A 11 8.39 -4.70 2.76
CA PRO A 11 8.71 -5.41 4.01
C PRO A 11 9.35 -4.51 5.07
N ASP A 12 10.14 -3.51 4.66
CA ASP A 12 10.79 -2.60 5.60
C ASP A 12 9.79 -1.59 6.17
N ILE A 13 8.79 -1.18 5.37
CA ILE A 13 7.70 -0.31 5.82
C ILE A 13 6.80 -1.06 6.80
N VAL A 14 6.46 -2.32 6.49
CA VAL A 14 5.65 -3.18 7.34
C VAL A 14 6.33 -3.46 8.70
N ARG A 15 7.67 -3.54 8.71
CA ARG A 15 8.45 -3.75 9.94
C ARG A 15 8.61 -2.47 10.78
N ASP A 16 8.15 -1.33 10.28
CA ASP A 16 8.18 -0.08 11.02
C ASP A 16 6.89 0.06 11.85
N ASP A 17 6.91 -0.47 13.07
CA ASP A 17 5.80 -0.37 14.03
C ASP A 17 5.47 1.07 14.43
N ASN A 18 6.38 2.01 14.18
CA ASN A 18 6.20 3.42 14.50
C ASN A 18 5.82 4.26 13.28
N ASP A 19 5.40 3.63 12.18
CA ASP A 19 4.93 4.36 11.00
C ASP A 19 3.61 5.09 11.32
N THR A 20 3.71 6.40 11.54
CA THR A 20 2.56 7.27 11.81
C THR A 20 2.00 7.93 10.56
N ARG A 21 2.41 7.49 9.36
CA ARG A 21 2.02 8.16 8.12
C ARG A 21 0.58 7.83 7.78
N GLU A 22 -0.18 8.87 7.46
CA GLU A 22 -1.55 8.72 6.97
C GLU A 22 -1.60 8.50 5.45
N GLN A 23 -0.51 8.76 4.73
CA GLN A 23 -0.48 8.68 3.28
C GLN A 23 0.77 7.94 2.79
N LEU A 24 0.57 6.87 2.01
CA LEU A 24 1.65 6.10 1.38
C LEU A 24 1.50 6.15 -0.13
N ARG A 25 2.64 6.28 -0.83
CA ARG A 25 2.71 6.14 -2.29
C ARG A 25 3.60 4.97 -2.63
N LEU A 26 2.98 3.82 -2.91
CA LEU A 26 3.65 2.60 -3.34
C LEU A 26 3.53 2.39 -4.85
N GLY A 27 3.54 3.45 -5.65
CA GLY A 27 3.45 3.33 -7.10
C GLY A 27 4.78 2.98 -7.77
N ARG A 28 4.73 2.47 -9.00
CA ARG A 28 5.90 2.01 -9.79
C ARG A 28 6.68 0.86 -9.16
N ARG A 29 5.99 0.01 -8.41
CA ARG A 29 6.56 -1.13 -7.67
C ARG A 29 5.90 -2.44 -8.06
N ALA A 30 5.51 -2.59 -9.33
CA ALA A 30 4.90 -3.80 -9.88
C ALA A 30 5.69 -5.08 -9.53
N ALA A 31 7.03 -5.00 -9.44
CA ALA A 31 7.89 -6.12 -9.05
C ALA A 31 7.69 -6.58 -7.59
N GLU A 32 7.30 -5.68 -6.67
CA GLU A 32 7.01 -6.03 -5.27
C GLU A 32 5.59 -6.57 -5.07
N PHE A 33 4.64 -6.13 -5.89
CA PHE A 33 3.25 -6.57 -5.83
C PHE A 33 2.98 -7.82 -6.67
N GLN A 34 3.78 -8.08 -7.71
CA GLN A 34 3.60 -9.22 -8.63
C GLN A 34 2.15 -9.35 -9.15
N GLY A 35 1.45 -8.21 -9.29
CA GLY A 35 0.07 -8.15 -9.74
C GLY A 35 -1.01 -8.30 -8.66
N ASP A 36 -0.63 -8.50 -7.40
CA ASP A 36 -1.53 -8.76 -6.27
C ASP A 36 -1.21 -7.89 -5.03
N LEU A 37 -2.22 -7.60 -4.21
CA LEU A 37 -2.10 -6.83 -2.96
C LEU A 37 -1.95 -7.71 -1.71
N SER A 38 -1.89 -9.02 -1.86
CA SER A 38 -1.76 -10.01 -0.79
C SER A 38 -0.65 -9.69 0.22
N ILE A 39 0.48 -9.13 -0.26
CA ILE A 39 1.59 -8.70 0.59
C ILE A 39 1.19 -7.60 1.59
N LEU A 40 0.23 -6.73 1.26
CA LEU A 40 -0.26 -5.71 2.18
C LEU A 40 -1.44 -6.22 3.01
N CYS A 41 -2.26 -7.11 2.45
CA CYS A 41 -3.50 -7.59 3.06
C CYS A 41 -3.30 -8.72 4.07
N THR A 42 -2.06 -9.07 4.41
CA THR A 42 -1.75 -10.04 5.46
C THR A 42 -2.07 -9.42 6.84
N PRO A 43 -2.72 -10.13 7.78
CA PRO A 43 -3.15 -9.56 9.06
C PRO A 43 -2.03 -8.92 9.89
N SER A 44 -0.80 -9.44 9.81
CA SER A 44 0.38 -8.83 10.43
C SER A 44 0.72 -7.46 9.84
N ASN A 45 0.53 -7.30 8.53
CA ASN A 45 0.91 -6.10 7.79
C ASN A 45 -0.20 -5.05 7.85
N VAL A 46 -1.45 -5.49 7.93
CA VAL A 46 -2.63 -4.65 8.18
C VAL A 46 -2.46 -3.82 9.45
N ALA A 47 -1.92 -4.40 10.51
CA ALA A 47 -1.68 -3.69 11.78
C ALA A 47 -0.67 -2.55 11.63
N ALA A 48 0.40 -2.77 10.86
CA ALA A 48 1.41 -1.75 10.55
C ALA A 48 0.82 -0.54 9.80
N PHE A 49 -0.20 -0.77 8.97
CA PHE A 49 -0.90 0.30 8.23
C PHE A 49 -2.17 0.81 8.93
N SER A 50 -2.33 0.59 10.25
CA SER A 50 -3.54 0.98 10.99
C SER A 50 -3.87 2.48 10.93
N LYS A 51 -2.86 3.33 10.79
CA LYS A 51 -3.00 4.80 10.68
C LYS A 51 -3.12 5.28 9.23
N LEU A 52 -2.94 4.39 8.25
CA LEU A 52 -2.92 4.73 6.84
C LEU A 52 -4.33 5.09 6.36
N GLN A 53 -4.51 6.33 5.89
CA GLN A 53 -5.78 6.82 5.35
C GLN A 53 -5.79 6.87 3.83
N LYS A 54 -4.64 7.09 3.18
CA LYS A 54 -4.52 7.16 1.73
C LYS A 54 -3.39 6.25 1.25
N LEU A 55 -3.71 5.34 0.34
CA LEU A 55 -2.75 4.49 -0.32
C LEU A 55 -2.78 4.76 -1.82
N SER A 56 -1.63 5.08 -2.41
CA SER A 56 -1.52 5.25 -3.86
C SER A 56 -0.73 4.09 -4.46
N LEU A 57 -1.35 3.39 -5.40
CA LEU A 57 -0.84 2.18 -6.06
C LEU A 57 -0.70 2.37 -7.57
N TYR A 58 -0.44 3.61 -8.01
CA TYR A 58 -0.34 3.91 -9.43
C TYR A 58 0.80 3.13 -10.10
N ASP A 59 0.58 2.64 -11.32
CA ASP A 59 1.61 1.99 -12.13
C ASP A 59 2.24 0.74 -11.46
N ASN A 60 1.40 -0.10 -10.84
CA ASN A 60 1.81 -1.35 -10.18
C ASN A 60 1.44 -2.63 -10.96
N ASN A 61 0.93 -2.51 -12.20
CA ASN A 61 0.39 -3.63 -12.98
C ASN A 61 -0.47 -4.59 -12.15
N LEU A 62 -1.33 -4.03 -11.29
CA LEU A 62 -2.24 -4.84 -10.49
C LEU A 62 -3.31 -5.42 -11.42
N HIS A 63 -3.36 -6.76 -11.49
CA HIS A 63 -4.35 -7.46 -12.31
C HIS A 63 -5.60 -7.80 -11.49
N SER A 64 -5.43 -7.94 -10.17
CA SER A 64 -6.52 -8.18 -9.23
C SER A 64 -6.37 -7.28 -8.00
N ILE A 65 -7.47 -6.62 -7.63
CA ILE A 65 -7.56 -5.84 -6.39
C ILE A 65 -8.71 -6.47 -5.58
N GLU A 66 -8.39 -7.43 -4.72
CA GLU A 66 -9.38 -7.98 -3.78
C GLU A 66 -9.60 -7.00 -2.61
N VAL A 67 -10.38 -5.94 -2.87
CA VAL A 67 -10.73 -4.92 -1.87
C VAL A 67 -11.45 -5.53 -0.67
N GLY A 68 -12.22 -6.60 -0.86
CA GLY A 68 -13.03 -7.24 0.18
C GLY A 68 -12.24 -7.94 1.31
N ARG A 69 -10.98 -8.30 1.07
CA ARG A 69 -10.12 -8.98 2.07
C ARG A 69 -9.14 -8.06 2.78
N CYS A 70 -9.08 -6.80 2.38
CA CYS A 70 -8.00 -5.89 2.77
C CYS A 70 -8.53 -4.70 3.60
N PRO A 71 -8.58 -4.80 4.94
CA PRO A 71 -9.14 -3.73 5.79
C PRO A 71 -8.36 -2.41 5.76
N ILE A 72 -7.13 -2.40 5.23
CA ILE A 72 -6.33 -1.18 5.03
C ILE A 72 -6.81 -0.32 3.85
N ILE A 73 -7.62 -0.87 2.94
CA ILE A 73 -8.13 -0.15 1.77
C ILE A 73 -9.38 0.65 2.17
N ARG A 74 -9.18 1.71 2.96
CA ARG A 74 -10.24 2.71 3.22
C ARG A 74 -10.35 3.74 2.10
N ARG A 75 -9.21 4.17 1.53
CA ARG A 75 -9.14 5.02 0.33
C ARG A 75 -7.89 4.68 -0.49
N VAL A 76 -8.10 3.99 -1.61
CA VAL A 76 -7.06 3.70 -2.59
C VAL A 76 -7.15 4.70 -3.75
N PHE A 77 -6.02 5.31 -4.08
CA PHE A 77 -5.86 6.16 -5.26
C PHE A 77 -5.05 5.39 -6.30
N THR A 78 -5.75 4.62 -7.14
CA THR A 78 -5.24 4.09 -8.40
C THR A 78 -5.57 5.09 -9.51
N LEU A 79 -4.68 6.05 -9.75
CA LEU A 79 -4.74 6.80 -11.01
C LEU A 79 -4.27 5.84 -12.10
N GLY A 80 -5.22 5.28 -12.87
CA GLY A 80 -4.91 4.39 -14.00
C GLY A 80 -5.79 3.15 -14.18
N LEU A 81 -6.94 3.03 -13.50
CA LEU A 81 -7.97 2.04 -13.88
C LEU A 81 -9.14 2.80 -14.52
N PHE A 82 -9.08 2.90 -15.84
CA PHE A 82 -10.25 2.98 -16.71
C PHE A 82 -10.48 1.58 -17.29
#